data_AF-A0A151TCX8-F1
#
_entry.id   AF-A0A151TCX8-F1
#
_cell.length_a   1.000
_cell.length_b   1.000
_cell.length_c   1.000
_cell.angle_alpha   90.00
_cell.angle_beta   90.00
_cell.angle_gamma   90.00
#
_symmetry.space_group_name_H-M   'P 1'
#
loop_
_entity.id
_entity.type
_entity.pdbx_description
1 polymer ?
#
loop_
_entity_poly.entity_id
_entity_poly.type
_entity_poly.pdbx_seq_one_letter_code
_entity_poly.pdbx_strand_id
1 'polypeptide(L)'
;MRLDLEEKVAELQEFIGREGDMRDRAPDAWVNPQLPKCSQCGKENSAKPILGSTKKREINWLSQMLGCCTLNQLRYFCKHAQVHRTGAKNRLLYHTYMNLLKQFVPEWFHA
;
A
#
# COMPACT_ATOMS: atom_id res chain seq x y z
N MET A 1 -13.84 -6.60 11.18
CA MET A 1 -13.33 -5.28 10.73
C MET A 1 -14.00 -4.97 9.40
N ARG A 2 -14.89 -3.99 9.36
CA ARG A 2 -15.48 -3.51 8.11
C ARG A 2 -14.55 -2.41 7.59
N LEU A 3 -14.03 -2.55 6.38
CA LEU A 3 -13.25 -1.50 5.74
C LEU A 3 -14.24 -0.59 5.04
N ASP A 4 -14.28 0.68 5.44
CA ASP A 4 -14.92 1.72 4.63
C ASP A 4 -13.96 2.11 3.53
N LEU A 5 -14.28 1.73 2.30
CA LEU A 5 -13.38 1.94 1.17
C LEU A 5 -13.29 3.42 0.79
N GLU A 6 -14.39 4.16 0.92
CA GLU A 6 -14.46 5.58 0.56
C GLU A 6 -13.61 6.40 1.53
N GLU A 7 -13.75 6.14 2.83
CA GLU A 7 -12.93 6.77 3.87
C GLU A 7 -11.43 6.50 3.62
N LYS A 8 -11.07 5.25 3.29
CA LYS A 8 -9.66 4.87 3.08
C LYS A 8 -9.06 5.48 1.82
N VAL A 9 -9.85 5.65 0.78
CA VAL A 9 -9.43 6.35 -0.44
C VAL A 9 -9.25 7.83 -0.16
N ALA A 10 -10.17 8.46 0.58
CA ALA A 10 -10.06 9.86 0.98
C ALA A 10 -8.81 10.13 1.85
N GLU A 11 -8.55 9.28 2.85
CA GLU A 11 -7.32 9.35 3.67
C GLU A 11 -6.05 9.27 2.81
N LEU A 12 -6.05 8.42 1.78
CA LEU A 12 -4.91 8.26 0.89
C LEU A 12 -4.71 9.50 0.00
N GLN A 13 -5.78 10.09 -0.52
CA GLN A 13 -5.72 11.33 -1.30
C GLN A 13 -5.20 12.50 -0.46
N GLU A 14 -5.72 12.68 0.75
CA GLU A 14 -5.26 13.71 1.69
C GLU A 14 -3.77 13.53 2.02
N PHE A 15 -3.37 12.30 2.31
CA PHE A 15 -1.98 11.97 2.60
C PHE A 15 -1.06 12.36 1.43
N ILE A 16 -1.40 11.97 0.20
CA ILE A 16 -0.58 12.31 -0.97
C ILE A 16 -0.55 13.82 -1.22
N GLY A 17 -1.69 14.51 -1.07
CA GLY A 17 -1.76 15.96 -1.17
C GLY A 17 -0.83 16.67 -0.17
N ARG A 18 -0.69 16.11 1.04
CA ARG A 18 0.20 16.64 2.08
C ARG A 18 1.68 16.33 1.81
N GLU A 19 2.02 15.11 1.40
CA GLU A 19 3.43 14.72 1.15
C GLU A 19 3.99 15.40 -0.10
N GLY A 20 3.14 15.77 -1.08
CA GLY A 20 3.55 16.45 -2.30
C GLY A 20 4.29 15.53 -3.28
N ASP A 21 5.31 16.07 -3.97
CA ASP A 21 6.11 15.30 -4.93
C ASP A 21 7.01 14.27 -4.23
N MET A 22 6.56 13.02 -4.24
CA MET A 22 7.27 11.86 -3.71
C MET A 22 8.37 11.31 -4.63
N ARG A 23 8.59 11.86 -5.83
CA ARG A 23 9.62 11.45 -6.80
C ARG A 23 9.67 9.95 -7.07
N ASP A 24 8.49 9.36 -7.32
CA ASP A 24 8.28 7.92 -7.52
C ASP A 24 8.70 7.02 -6.34
N ARG A 25 8.77 7.54 -5.10
CA ARG A 25 9.24 6.79 -3.94
C ARG A 25 8.25 6.88 -2.79
N ALA A 26 7.85 5.72 -2.27
CA ALA A 26 6.97 5.67 -1.13
C ALA A 26 7.66 6.32 0.09
N PRO A 27 6.97 7.21 0.82
CA PRO A 27 7.50 7.84 2.02
C PRO A 27 7.64 6.80 3.13
N ASP A 28 8.42 7.13 4.16
CA ASP A 28 8.75 6.20 5.25
C ASP A 28 7.50 5.68 5.97
N ALA A 29 6.44 6.50 6.07
CA ALA A 29 5.15 6.09 6.64
C ALA A 29 4.48 4.93 5.89
N TRP A 30 4.69 4.84 4.57
CA TRP A 30 4.19 3.71 3.76
C TRP A 30 5.13 2.51 3.82
N VAL A 31 6.44 2.74 3.84
CA VAL A 31 7.44 1.67 3.91
C VAL A 31 7.36 0.95 5.26
N ASN A 32 7.09 1.71 6.33
CA ASN A 32 6.96 1.25 7.71
C ASN A 32 5.55 1.58 8.23
N PRO A 33 4.51 0.85 7.79
CA PRO A 33 3.14 1.13 8.19
C PRO A 33 2.96 0.92 9.69
N GLN A 34 2.14 1.75 10.31
CA GLN A 34 1.73 1.57 11.70
C GLN A 34 0.95 0.26 11.83
N LEU A 35 1.45 -0.64 12.67
CA LEU A 35 0.84 -1.94 12.90
C LEU A 35 -0.13 -1.85 14.08
N PRO A 36 -1.23 -2.63 14.07
CA PRO A 36 -2.11 -2.68 15.21
C PRO A 36 -1.38 -3.20 16.46
N LYS A 37 -1.88 -2.77 17.62
CA LYS A 37 -1.52 -3.33 18.92
C LYS A 37 -1.82 -4.83 18.95
N CYS A 38 -0.90 -5.63 19.46
CA CYS A 38 -1.16 -7.05 19.66
C CYS A 38 -2.22 -7.25 20.74
N SER A 39 -3.33 -7.90 20.42
CA SER A 39 -4.41 -8.18 21.39
C SER A 39 -4.01 -9.20 22.46
N GLN A 40 -2.96 -10.00 22.20
CA GLN A 40 -2.52 -11.08 23.10
C GLN A 40 -1.50 -10.59 24.13
N CYS A 41 -0.50 -9.82 23.70
CA CYS A 41 0.57 -9.35 24.59
C CYS A 41 0.54 -7.84 24.87
N GLY A 42 -0.39 -7.09 24.25
CA GLY A 42 -0.53 -5.64 24.45
C GLY A 42 0.60 -4.79 23.86
N LYS A 43 1.55 -5.38 23.11
CA LYS A 43 2.63 -4.62 22.50
C LYS A 43 2.11 -3.74 21.36
N GLU A 44 2.45 -2.46 21.40
CA GLU A 44 2.12 -1.49 20.35
C GLU A 44 2.94 -1.75 19.08
N ASN A 45 2.39 -1.39 17.92
CA ASN A 45 3.06 -1.47 16.62
C ASN A 45 3.76 -2.82 16.35
N SER A 46 3.08 -3.94 16.62
CA SER A 46 3.71 -5.27 16.55
C SER A 46 2.94 -6.34 15.78
N ALA A 47 1.63 -6.18 15.55
CA ALA A 47 0.85 -7.19 14.85
C ALA A 47 1.00 -7.07 13.33
N LYS A 48 1.94 -7.83 12.76
CA LYS A 48 2.18 -7.90 11.30
C LYS A 48 1.24 -8.88 10.60
N PRO A 49 0.82 -8.60 9.36
CA PRO A 49 0.05 -9.54 8.57
C PRO A 49 0.93 -10.74 8.18
N ILE A 50 0.32 -11.92 8.12
CA ILE A 50 0.98 -13.13 7.61
C ILE A 50 0.92 -13.08 6.09
N LEU A 51 2.05 -12.79 5.46
CA LEU A 51 2.16 -12.68 4.00
C LEU A 51 3.10 -13.71 3.37
N GLY A 52 3.96 -14.37 4.15
CA GLY A 52 4.99 -15.27 3.62
C GLY A 52 4.44 -16.51 2.91
N SER A 53 3.32 -17.06 3.41
CA SER A 53 2.64 -18.23 2.86
C SER A 53 1.43 -17.87 1.97
N THR A 54 1.00 -16.61 1.97
CA THR A 54 -0.17 -16.16 1.23
C THR A 54 0.10 -16.15 -0.27
N LYS A 55 -0.75 -16.81 -1.06
CA LYS A 55 -0.64 -16.75 -2.53
C LYS A 55 -0.82 -15.31 -2.98
N LYS A 56 0.01 -14.85 -3.92
CA LYS A 56 0.03 -13.43 -4.33
C LYS A 56 -1.33 -12.91 -4.83
N ARG A 57 -2.14 -13.78 -5.44
CA ARG A 57 -3.51 -13.49 -5.90
C ARG A 57 -4.54 -13.34 -4.78
N GLU A 58 -4.24 -13.87 -3.59
CA GLU A 58 -5.10 -13.85 -2.40
C GLU A 58 -4.73 -12.69 -1.46
N ILE A 59 -3.67 -11.93 -1.77
CA ILE A 59 -3.31 -10.73 -1.01
C ILE A 59 -4.40 -9.69 -1.17
N ASN A 60 -4.89 -9.16 -0.05
CA ASN A 60 -5.75 -7.99 -0.07
C ASN A 60 -4.92 -6.74 -0.37
N TRP A 61 -4.93 -6.34 -1.65
CA TRP A 61 -4.22 -5.17 -2.14
C TRP A 61 -4.82 -3.84 -1.65
N LEU A 62 -6.01 -3.86 -1.04
CA LEU A 62 -6.70 -2.66 -0.53
C LEU A 62 -6.34 -2.34 0.92
N SER A 63 -5.32 -2.99 1.47
CA SER A 63 -4.90 -2.78 2.86
C SER A 63 -3.88 -1.64 2.97
N GLN A 64 -3.92 -0.89 4.08
CA GLN A 64 -2.87 0.09 4.40
C GLN A 64 -1.52 -0.54 4.80
N MET A 65 -1.45 -1.89 4.78
CA MET A 65 -0.29 -2.67 5.20
C MET A 65 0.56 -3.17 4.02
N LEU A 66 0.44 -2.55 2.83
CA LEU A 66 1.26 -2.92 1.67
C LEU A 66 2.76 -2.73 1.91
N GLY A 67 3.14 -1.86 2.86
CA GLY A 67 4.51 -1.77 3.34
C GLY A 67 5.05 -3.08 3.93
N CYS A 68 4.18 -3.97 4.42
CA CYS A 68 4.55 -5.30 4.86
C CYS A 68 4.80 -6.29 3.70
N CYS A 69 4.35 -5.99 2.48
CA CYS A 69 4.59 -6.85 1.34
C CYS A 69 6.09 -6.96 1.02
N THR A 70 6.47 -8.15 0.55
CA THR A 70 7.81 -8.40 0.01
C THR A 70 7.96 -7.76 -1.36
N LEU A 71 9.20 -7.54 -1.79
CA LEU A 71 9.50 -7.02 -3.12
C LEU A 71 8.89 -7.89 -4.23
N ASN A 72 8.89 -9.21 -4.06
CA ASN A 72 8.32 -10.16 -5.03
C ASN A 72 6.78 -10.12 -5.10
N GLN A 73 6.12 -9.74 -4.01
CA GLN A 73 4.67 -9.50 -4.00
C GLN A 73 4.34 -8.20 -4.72
N LEU A 74 5.04 -7.10 -4.40
CA LEU A 74 4.85 -5.82 -5.10
C LEU A 74 5.12 -5.95 -6.61
N ARG A 75 6.20 -6.65 -7.02
CA ARG A 75 6.45 -6.95 -8.44
C ARG A 75 5.31 -7.71 -9.11
N TYR A 76 4.65 -8.60 -8.37
CA TYR A 76 3.51 -9.35 -8.89
C TYR A 76 2.32 -8.43 -9.15
N PHE A 77 1.97 -7.57 -8.19
CA PHE A 77 0.95 -6.55 -8.42
C PHE A 77 1.30 -5.70 -9.65
N CYS A 78 2.50 -5.12 -9.68
CA CYS A 78 2.93 -4.26 -10.78
C CYS A 78 2.84 -4.97 -12.15
N LYS A 79 3.12 -6.28 -12.21
CA LYS A 79 2.96 -7.08 -13.43
C LYS A 79 1.51 -7.16 -13.90
N HIS A 80 0.57 -7.36 -12.98
CA HIS A 80 -0.84 -7.49 -13.33
C HIS A 80 -1.49 -6.12 -13.58
N ALA A 81 -1.00 -5.06 -12.95
CA ALA A 81 -1.46 -3.69 -13.15
C ALA A 81 -0.80 -2.97 -14.35
N GLN A 82 0.07 -3.66 -15.12
CA GLN A 82 0.81 -3.11 -16.26
C GLN A 82 1.63 -1.84 -15.93
N VAL A 83 2.21 -1.77 -14.73
CA VAL A 83 3.11 -0.68 -14.31
C VAL A 83 4.55 -1.15 -14.22
N HIS A 84 5.48 -0.19 -14.15
CA HIS A 84 6.91 -0.48 -14.06
C HIS A 84 7.25 -1.41 -12.88
N ARG A 85 8.05 -2.44 -13.15
CA ARG A 85 8.31 -3.56 -12.21
C ARG A 85 9.72 -3.61 -11.65
N THR A 86 10.63 -2.76 -12.14
CA THR A 86 12.01 -2.72 -11.67
C THR A 86 12.19 -1.57 -10.69
N GLY A 87 13.12 -1.73 -9.75
CA GLY A 87 13.38 -0.77 -8.69
C GLY A 87 13.38 -1.38 -7.29
N ALA A 88 13.72 -0.53 -6.33
CA ALA A 88 13.69 -0.85 -4.91
C ALA A 88 12.25 -0.96 -4.39
N LYS A 89 12.10 -1.51 -3.18
CA LYS A 89 10.80 -1.76 -2.54
C LYS A 89 9.93 -0.50 -2.47
N ASN A 90 10.51 0.64 -2.06
CA ASN A 90 9.77 1.91 -1.96
C ASN A 90 9.23 2.41 -3.31
N ARG A 91 9.95 2.19 -4.41
CA ARG A 91 9.47 2.55 -5.75
C ARG A 91 8.29 1.68 -6.20
N LEU A 92 8.38 0.36 -5.99
CA LEU A 92 7.26 -0.53 -6.33
C LEU A 92 6.05 -0.31 -5.42
N LEU A 93 6.29 0.01 -4.14
CA LEU A 93 5.23 0.35 -3.20
C LEU A 93 4.49 1.62 -3.62
N TYR A 94 5.23 2.66 -4.03
CA TYR A 94 4.65 3.88 -4.58
C TYR A 94 3.77 3.58 -5.80
N HIS A 95 4.31 2.86 -6.80
CA HIS A 95 3.52 2.51 -7.99
C HIS A 95 2.29 1.66 -7.65
N THR A 96 2.36 0.82 -6.62
CA THR A 96 1.22 0.04 -6.15
C THR A 96 0.11 0.95 -5.61
N TYR A 97 0.43 1.87 -4.68
CA TYR A 97 -0.56 2.80 -4.12
C TYR A 97 -1.12 3.75 -5.18
N MET A 98 -0.29 4.34 -6.02
CA MET A 98 -0.75 5.25 -7.07
C MET A 98 -1.63 4.55 -8.11
N ASN A 99 -1.31 3.30 -8.46
CA ASN A 99 -2.13 2.55 -9.40
C ASN A 99 -3.47 2.12 -8.77
N LEU A 100 -3.48 1.73 -7.49
CA LEU A 100 -4.73 1.49 -6.76
C LEU A 100 -5.61 2.74 -6.75
N LEU A 101 -5.02 3.89 -6.42
CA LEU A 101 -5.76 5.15 -6.39
C LEU A 101 -6.30 5.53 -7.78
N LYS A 102 -5.53 5.27 -8.85
CA LYS A 102 -6.01 5.45 -10.23
C LYS A 102 -7.19 4.53 -10.58
N GLN A 103 -7.23 3.32 -10.02
CA GLN A 103 -8.37 2.41 -10.21
C GLN A 103 -9.62 2.87 -9.45
N PHE A 104 -9.45 3.51 -8.29
CA PHE A 104 -10.58 3.99 -7.46
C PHE A 104 -11.11 5.36 -7.85
N VAL A 105 -10.21 6.29 -8.17
CA VAL A 105 -10.54 7.70 -8.44
C VAL A 105 -9.79 8.16 -9.69
N PRO A 106 -10.19 7.67 -10.87
CA PRO A 106 -9.51 8.01 -12.12
C PRO A 106 -9.55 9.51 -12.41
N GLU A 107 -10.61 10.24 -11.99
CA GLU A 107 -10.73 11.68 -12.26
C GLU A 107 -9.59 12.50 -11.64
N TRP A 108 -9.02 12.01 -10.54
CA TRP A 108 -7.92 12.70 -9.85
C TRP A 108 -6.62 12.75 -10.66
N PHE A 109 -6.49 11.91 -11.70
CA PHE A 109 -5.31 11.85 -12.57
C PHE A 109 -5.51 12.54 -13.93
N HIS A 110 -6.69 13.10 -14.18
CA HIS A 110 -7.07 13.67 -15.48
C HIS A 110 -7.38 15.17 -15.43
N ALA A 111 -6.86 15.89 -14.42
CA ALA A 111 -6.96 17.34 -14.32
C ALA A 111 -5.98 18.07 -15.24
#